data_AF-A0A1F6SS01-F1
#
_entry.id   AF-A0A1F6SS01-F1
#
_cell.length_a   1.000
_cell.length_b   1.000
_cell.length_c   1.000
_cell.angle_alpha   90.00
_cell.angle_beta   90.00
_cell.angle_gamma   90.00
#
_symmetry.space_group_name_H-M   'P 1'
#
loop_
_entity.id
_entity.type
_entity.pdbx_description
1 polymer ?
#
loop_
_entity_poly.entity_id
_entity_poly.type
_entity_poly.pdbx_seq_one_letter_code
_entity_poly.pdbx_strand_id
1 'polypeptide(L)'
;MLTIRFARVGKKNKAQFKIALQEHAVAPGGRHVEILGSYDPHSKNAVLKEDRIKYWLEKGAQASDTVYNLLASKGIISSKKRAVKIPAKKAEETPAETPKAEVKAEEKPIEEAKVEEKKVEEVKKEEAPTEEKPIEEK
;
A
#
# COMPACT_ATOMS: atom_id res chain seq x y z
N MET A 1 15.78 -3.89 -16.77
CA MET A 1 15.11 -3.02 -17.77
C MET A 1 14.17 -2.05 -17.08
N LEU A 2 13.99 -0.84 -17.62
CA LEU A 2 12.98 0.10 -17.11
C LEU A 2 11.58 -0.29 -17.62
N THR A 3 10.62 -0.29 -16.71
CA THR A 3 9.24 -0.65 -16.98
C THR A 3 8.30 0.45 -16.49
N ILE A 4 7.38 0.88 -17.35
CA ILE A 4 6.27 1.73 -16.97
C ILE A 4 5.13 0.83 -16.49
N ARG A 5 4.80 0.92 -15.21
CA ARG A 5 3.78 0.08 -14.58
C ARG A 5 2.95 0.86 -13.55
N PHE A 6 1.81 0.27 -13.16
CA PHE A 6 0.98 0.83 -12.10
C PHE A 6 1.56 0.53 -10.73
N ALA A 7 1.63 1.55 -9.89
CA ALA A 7 1.86 1.45 -8.45
C ALA A 7 0.53 1.73 -7.74
N ARG A 8 0.04 0.74 -6.97
CA ARG A 8 -1.18 0.94 -6.18
C ARG A 8 -0.91 1.91 -5.05
N VAL A 9 -1.78 2.89 -4.93
CA VAL A 9 -1.86 3.85 -3.84
C VAL A 9 -3.31 3.93 -3.34
N GLY A 10 -3.54 4.62 -2.23
CA GLY A 10 -4.88 4.80 -1.67
C GLY A 10 -5.25 3.76 -0.60
N LYS A 11 -6.54 3.71 -0.26
CA LYS A 11 -7.05 2.96 0.91
C LYS A 11 -7.58 1.58 0.49
N LYS A 12 -7.82 0.73 1.50
CA LYS A 12 -8.61 -0.50 1.31
C LYS A 12 -9.97 -0.13 0.68
N ASN A 13 -10.40 -0.88 -0.34
CA ASN A 13 -11.62 -0.65 -1.14
C ASN A 13 -11.70 0.66 -1.94
N LYS A 14 -10.71 1.55 -1.86
CA LYS A 14 -10.57 2.74 -2.72
C LYS A 14 -9.16 2.76 -3.31
N ALA A 15 -8.95 1.91 -4.31
CA ALA A 15 -7.69 1.83 -5.04
C ALA A 15 -7.50 3.06 -5.94
N GLN A 16 -6.33 3.65 -5.86
CA GLN A 16 -5.85 4.63 -6.81
C GLN A 16 -4.51 4.12 -7.36
N PHE A 17 -4.13 4.54 -8.56
CA PHE A 17 -2.88 4.10 -9.16
C PHE A 17 -2.03 5.29 -9.58
N LYS A 18 -0.72 5.19 -9.33
CA LYS A 18 0.28 6.05 -9.98
C LYS A 18 0.89 5.29 -11.14
N ILE A 19 1.16 5.98 -12.24
CA ILE A 19 1.94 5.45 -13.35
C ILE A 19 3.39 5.81 -13.05
N ALA A 20 4.18 4.80 -12.68
CA ALA A 20 5.57 4.98 -12.26
C ALA A 20 6.52 4.28 -13.23
N LEU A 21 7.63 4.94 -13.53
CA LEU A 21 8.78 4.35 -14.20
C LEU A 21 9.70 3.74 -13.13
N GLN A 22 9.89 2.43 -13.19
CA GLN A 22 10.72 1.72 -12.24
C GLN A 22 11.53 0.63 -12.94
N GLU A 23 12.57 0.14 -12.28
CA GLU A 23 13.28 -1.04 -12.74
C GLU A 23 12.43 -2.30 -12.55
N HIS A 24 12.57 -3.25 -13.47
CA HIS A 24 11.74 -4.45 -13.51
C HIS A 24 11.77 -5.25 -12.20
N ALA A 25 12.94 -5.34 -11.57
CA ALA A 25 13.20 -6.12 -10.36
C ALA A 25 12.59 -5.51 -9.09
N VAL A 26 12.20 -4.23 -9.12
CA VAL A 26 11.67 -3.54 -7.94
C VAL A 26 10.20 -3.93 -7.73
N ALA A 27 9.81 -4.06 -6.46
CA ALA A 27 8.43 -4.31 -6.08
C ALA A 27 7.49 -3.18 -6.55
N PRO A 28 6.25 -3.49 -6.97
CA PRO A 28 5.28 -2.48 -7.36
C PRO A 28 5.04 -1.46 -6.24
N GLY A 29 5.23 -0.17 -6.53
CA GLY A 29 5.10 0.92 -5.55
C GLY A 29 6.36 1.21 -4.72
N GLY A 30 7.46 0.48 -4.95
CA GLY A 30 8.76 0.77 -4.33
C GLY A 30 9.49 1.96 -4.97
N ARG A 31 10.83 1.87 -4.99
CA ARG A 31 11.70 2.88 -5.58
C ARG A 31 11.39 3.05 -7.08
N HIS A 32 11.04 4.27 -7.46
CA HIS A 32 10.77 4.65 -8.84
C HIS A 32 11.74 5.75 -9.26
N VAL A 33 12.02 5.82 -10.57
CA VAL A 33 12.85 6.86 -11.17
C VAL A 33 12.04 8.14 -11.33
N GLU A 34 10.82 8.02 -11.86
CA GLU A 34 9.93 9.14 -12.13
C GLU A 34 8.46 8.74 -12.07
N ILE A 35 7.59 9.66 -11.62
CA ILE A 35 6.13 9.51 -11.69
C ILE A 35 5.62 10.22 -12.94
N LEU A 36 5.09 9.43 -13.87
CA LEU A 36 4.62 9.87 -15.19
C LEU A 36 3.14 10.26 -15.19
N GLY A 37 2.38 9.85 -14.17
CA GLY A 37 0.96 10.19 -14.08
C GLY A 37 0.22 9.50 -12.95
N SER A 38 -1.10 9.65 -12.97
CA SER A 38 -2.05 9.00 -12.08
C SER A 38 -3.25 8.45 -12.85
N TYR A 39 -3.84 7.41 -12.30
CA TYR A 39 -5.03 6.77 -12.83
C TYR A 39 -5.98 6.42 -11.68
N ASP A 40 -7.22 6.86 -11.79
CA ASP A 40 -8.29 6.48 -10.89
C ASP A 40 -9.24 5.49 -11.60
N PRO A 41 -9.34 4.24 -11.12
CA PRO A 41 -10.22 3.25 -11.72
C PRO A 41 -11.72 3.54 -11.48
N HIS A 42 -12.08 4.31 -10.45
CA HIS A 42 -13.49 4.57 -10.12
C HIS A 42 -14.08 5.64 -11.04
N SER A 43 -13.38 6.76 -11.17
CA SER A 43 -13.77 7.84 -12.08
C SER A 43 -13.30 7.61 -13.53
N LYS A 44 -12.47 6.59 -13.76
CA LYS A 44 -11.83 6.26 -15.06
C LYS A 44 -11.01 7.42 -15.63
N ASN A 45 -10.64 8.37 -14.78
CA ASN A 45 -9.83 9.52 -15.15
C ASN A 45 -8.34 9.17 -15.08
N ALA A 46 -7.59 9.64 -16.07
CA ALA A 46 -6.16 9.44 -16.15
C ALA A 46 -5.49 10.79 -16.42
N VAL A 47 -4.52 11.14 -15.58
CA VAL A 47 -3.67 12.32 -15.73
C VAL A 47 -2.29 11.82 -16.13
N LEU A 48 -1.87 12.11 -17.37
CA LEU A 48 -0.61 11.62 -17.93
C LEU A 48 0.26 12.78 -18.39
N LYS A 49 1.56 12.69 -18.15
CA LYS A 49 2.58 13.58 -18.70
C LYS A 49 3.08 13.04 -20.03
N GLU A 50 2.41 13.42 -21.12
CA GLU A 50 2.65 12.84 -22.45
C GLU A 50 4.10 12.97 -22.92
N ASP A 51 4.72 14.13 -22.73
CA ASP A 51 6.09 14.42 -23.20
C ASP A 51 7.10 13.47 -22.56
N ARG A 52 6.97 13.24 -21.25
CA ARG A 52 7.86 12.34 -20.51
C ARG A 52 7.63 10.89 -20.88
N ILE A 53 6.38 10.49 -21.10
CA ILE A 53 6.05 9.12 -21.51
C ILE A 53 6.67 8.83 -22.87
N LYS A 54 6.52 9.73 -23.85
CA LYS A 54 7.11 9.58 -25.19
C LYS A 54 8.64 9.47 -25.12
N TYR A 55 9.28 10.36 -24.36
CA TYR A 55 10.73 10.30 -24.12
C TYR A 55 11.20 8.94 -23.59
N TRP A 56 10.51 8.39 -22.59
CA TRP A 56 10.91 7.10 -22.02
C TRP A 56 10.64 5.92 -22.94
N LEU A 57 9.56 5.98 -23.74
CA LEU A 57 9.29 4.97 -24.77
C LEU A 57 10.39 4.98 -25.84
N GLU A 58 10.87 6.14 -26.27
CA GLU A 58 12.00 6.28 -27.20
C GLU A 58 13.31 5.74 -26.62
N LYS A 59 13.51 5.89 -25.30
CA LYS A 59 14.66 5.30 -24.57
C LYS A 59 14.55 3.78 -24.38
N GLY A 60 13.48 3.14 -24.86
CA GLY A 60 13.28 1.70 -24.78
C GLY A 60 12.61 1.22 -23.49
N ALA A 61 11.98 2.11 -22.71
CA ALA A 61 11.18 1.69 -21.56
C ALA A 61 9.97 0.88 -22.03
N GLN A 62 9.71 -0.26 -21.38
CA GLN A 62 8.61 -1.14 -21.73
C GLN A 62 7.37 -0.82 -20.88
N ALA A 63 6.22 -0.60 -21.50
CA ALA A 63 4.95 -0.46 -20.78
C ALA A 63 4.30 -1.82 -20.55
N SER A 64 3.76 -2.04 -19.35
CA SER A 64 2.89 -3.19 -19.04
C SER A 64 1.61 -3.17 -19.89
N ASP A 65 1.00 -4.33 -20.15
CA ASP A 65 -0.14 -4.45 -21.09
C ASP A 65 -1.31 -3.53 -20.72
N THR A 66 -1.66 -3.43 -19.43
CA THR A 66 -2.76 -2.54 -18.98
C THR A 66 -2.41 -1.06 -19.17
N VAL A 67 -1.17 -0.67 -18.88
CA VAL A 67 -0.71 0.72 -19.10
C VAL A 67 -0.68 1.04 -20.59
N TYR A 68 -0.21 0.11 -21.41
CA TYR A 68 -0.20 0.25 -22.86
C TYR A 68 -1.61 0.44 -23.43
N ASN A 69 -2.59 -0.32 -22.93
CA ASN A 69 -3.98 -0.15 -23.32
C ASN A 69 -4.55 1.21 -22.90
N LEU A 70 -4.14 1.73 -21.75
CA LEU A 70 -4.49 3.09 -21.31
C LEU A 70 -3.89 4.14 -22.26
N LEU A 71 -2.60 4.01 -22.59
CA LEU A 71 -1.90 4.91 -23.52
C LEU A 71 -2.50 4.87 -24.92
N ALA A 72 -2.86 3.68 -25.42
CA ALA A 72 -3.54 3.51 -26.70
C ALA A 72 -4.94 4.13 -26.69
N SER A 73 -5.69 3.99 -25.59
CA SER A 73 -7.01 4.61 -25.45
C SER A 73 -6.97 6.14 -25.38
N LYS A 74 -5.83 6.70 -24.95
CA LYS A 74 -5.58 8.15 -24.92
C LYS A 74 -4.94 8.70 -26.20
N GLY A 75 -4.62 7.84 -27.18
CA GLY A 75 -4.02 8.26 -28.46
C GLY A 75 -2.52 8.57 -28.40
N ILE A 76 -1.85 8.28 -27.28
CA ILE A 76 -0.39 8.49 -27.13
C ILE A 76 0.40 7.46 -27.94
N ILE A 77 -0.14 6.25 -28.07
CA ILE A 77 0.41 5.15 -28.87
C ILE A 77 -0.65 4.74 -29.90
N SER A 78 -0.29 4.70 -31.18
CA SER A 78 -1.22 4.41 -32.30
C SER A 78 -1.49 2.90 -32.52
N SER A 79 -1.10 2.05 -31.57
CA SER A 79 -1.06 0.61 -31.77
C SER A 79 -2.30 -0.11 -31.22
N LYS A 80 -2.56 -1.32 -31.74
CA LYS A 80 -3.66 -2.18 -31.30
C LYS A 80 -3.51 -2.57 -29.83
N LYS A 81 -4.62 -2.56 -29.08
CA LYS A 81 -4.66 -2.95 -27.66
C LYS A 81 -4.14 -4.38 -27.47
N ARG A 82 -3.33 -4.60 -26.43
CA ARG A 82 -2.80 -5.90 -26.04
C ARG A 82 -3.81 -6.65 -25.16
N ALA A 83 -3.91 -7.96 -25.32
CA ALA A 83 -4.76 -8.79 -24.47
C ALA A 83 -4.15 -8.89 -23.06
N VAL A 84 -4.90 -8.48 -22.04
CA VAL A 84 -4.47 -8.60 -20.64
C VAL A 84 -4.95 -9.95 -20.12
N LYS A 85 -4.01 -10.88 -19.89
CA LYS A 85 -4.31 -12.13 -19.19
C LYS A 85 -4.36 -11.84 -17.69
N ILE A 86 -5.57 -11.66 -17.16
CA ILE A 86 -5.78 -11.65 -15.71
C ILE A 86 -5.88 -13.12 -15.30
N PRO A 87 -4.90 -13.70 -14.56
CA PRO A 87 -5.11 -15.01 -13.99
C PRO A 87 -6.27 -14.92 -13.01
N ALA A 88 -7.39 -15.55 -13.34
CA ALA A 88 -8.48 -15.73 -12.41
C ALA A 88 -7.91 -16.44 -11.18
N LYS A 89 -7.98 -15.77 -10.03
CA LYS A 89 -7.59 -16.38 -8.76
C LYS A 89 -8.52 -17.57 -8.55
N LYS A 90 -7.97 -18.77 -8.65
CA LYS A 90 -8.56 -20.02 -8.16
C LYS A 90 -8.96 -19.77 -6.71
N ALA A 91 -10.26 -19.66 -6.45
CA ALA A 91 -10.79 -19.82 -5.11
C ALA A 91 -10.62 -21.30 -4.79
N GLU A 92 -9.62 -21.63 -3.99
CA GLU A 92 -9.46 -22.96 -3.42
C GLU A 92 -10.21 -22.93 -2.09
N GLU A 93 -11.45 -23.44 -2.12
CA GLU A 93 -12.20 -23.86 -0.95
C GLU A 93 -11.52 -25.09 -0.31
N THR A 94 -11.56 -25.11 1.02
CA THR A 94 -11.00 -26.07 1.98
C THR A 94 -11.30 -27.55 1.71
N PRO A 95 -10.53 -28.45 2.37
CA PRO A 95 -11.19 -29.29 3.38
C PRO A 95 -10.47 -29.28 4.73
N ALA A 96 -11.26 -29.00 5.76
CA ALA A 96 -10.98 -29.39 7.13
C ALA A 96 -11.17 -30.92 7.27
N GLU A 97 -10.22 -31.64 7.85
CA GLU A 97 -10.47 -32.74 8.80
C GLU A 97 -9.15 -33.23 9.46
N THR A 98 -9.01 -33.04 10.77
CA THR A 98 -8.87 -34.15 11.73
C THR A 98 -8.87 -33.58 13.17
N PRO A 99 -9.90 -33.90 13.97
CA PRO A 99 -10.02 -33.53 15.37
C PRO A 99 -9.27 -34.56 16.25
N LYS A 100 -8.63 -34.12 17.34
CA LYS A 100 -8.41 -34.98 18.49
C LYS A 100 -8.73 -34.22 19.78
N ALA A 101 -9.91 -34.53 20.28
CA ALA A 101 -10.37 -34.24 21.63
C ALA A 101 -9.92 -35.38 22.57
N GLU A 102 -9.45 -35.01 23.75
CA GLU A 102 -9.45 -35.70 25.05
C GLU A 102 -8.77 -34.68 26.00
N VAL A 103 -9.47 -33.71 26.61
CA VAL A 103 -10.39 -33.78 27.76
C VAL A 103 -9.79 -34.53 28.96
N LYS A 104 -9.43 -33.79 30.02
CA LYS A 104 -9.93 -33.89 31.43
C LYS A 104 -9.03 -33.00 32.32
N ALA A 105 -9.43 -31.79 32.72
CA ALA A 105 -10.40 -31.42 33.79
C ALA A 105 -9.89 -31.67 35.22
N GLU A 106 -9.51 -30.57 35.89
CA GLU A 106 -9.66 -30.19 37.32
C GLU A 106 -9.04 -28.77 37.43
N GLU A 107 -9.78 -27.65 37.35
CA GLU A 107 -10.67 -27.02 38.34
C GLU A 107 -9.98 -26.81 39.71
N LYS A 108 -9.26 -25.68 39.93
CA LYS A 108 -9.63 -24.39 40.60
C LYS A 108 -9.70 -24.49 42.15
N PRO A 109 -9.64 -23.41 42.99
CA PRO A 109 -9.41 -21.97 42.72
C PRO A 109 -8.71 -21.08 43.85
N ILE A 110 -8.43 -19.80 43.53
CA ILE A 110 -8.30 -18.55 44.39
C ILE A 110 -7.09 -18.50 45.38
N GLU A 111 -6.23 -17.46 45.50
CA GLU A 111 -6.45 -16.06 45.92
C GLU A 111 -5.12 -15.24 45.90
N GLU A 112 -5.19 -13.92 46.13
CA GLU A 112 -4.10 -12.93 46.36
C GLU A 112 -3.41 -12.36 45.10
N ALA A 113 -3.93 -11.31 44.46
CA ALA A 113 -3.89 -9.90 44.91
C ALA A 113 -2.51 -9.48 45.48
N LYS A 114 -1.92 -8.42 44.88
CA LYS A 114 -0.83 -7.55 45.40
C LYS A 114 0.57 -7.70 44.78
N VAL A 115 0.76 -7.34 43.50
CA VAL A 115 2.04 -6.73 43.05
C VAL A 115 1.87 -5.65 41.96
N GLU A 116 0.70 -5.49 41.35
CA GLU A 116 0.51 -4.53 40.23
C GLU A 116 0.45 -3.04 40.62
N GLU A 117 0.57 -2.65 41.89
CA GLU A 117 0.37 -1.26 42.31
C GLU A 117 1.62 -0.47 42.72
N LYS A 118 2.85 -1.00 42.57
CA LYS A 118 4.06 -0.29 43.08
C LYS A 118 5.17 0.01 42.08
N LYS A 119 4.94 -0.02 40.76
CA LYS A 119 5.98 0.33 39.78
C LYS A 119 5.60 1.39 38.73
N VAL A 120 4.38 1.93 38.78
CA VAL A 120 3.95 2.99 37.85
C VAL A 120 4.13 4.39 38.44
N GLU A 121 4.39 4.53 39.74
CA GLU A 121 4.40 5.84 40.41
C GLU A 121 5.77 6.52 40.55
N GLU A 122 6.89 5.85 40.23
CA GLU A 122 8.23 6.40 40.49
C GLU A 122 8.92 7.04 39.27
N VAL A 123 8.35 6.97 38.06
CA VAL A 123 9.00 7.54 36.86
C VAL A 123 8.40 8.89 36.42
N LYS A 124 7.39 9.42 37.14
CA LYS A 124 6.71 10.69 36.76
C LYS A 124 7.06 11.90 37.62
N LYS A 125 8.10 11.87 38.46
CA LYS A 125 8.40 12.98 39.38
C LYS A 125 9.87 13.41 39.46
N GLU A 126 10.62 13.31 38.37
CA GLU A 126 11.96 13.91 38.31
C GLU A 126 12.31 14.33 36.88
N GLU A 127 11.80 15.51 36.48
CA GLU A 127 12.47 16.49 35.59
C GLU A 127 11.56 17.72 35.47
N ALA A 128 11.82 18.70 36.34
CA ALA A 128 11.46 20.12 36.13
C ALA A 128 12.63 20.81 35.40
N PRO A 129 12.63 22.13 35.10
CA PRO A 129 11.59 23.15 34.85
C PRO A 129 11.82 23.79 33.43
N THR A 130 11.12 24.82 32.93
CA THR A 130 11.52 26.26 32.96
C THR A 130 10.57 27.09 32.04
N GLU A 131 10.33 28.36 32.41
CA GLU A 131 10.06 29.54 31.55
C GLU A 131 8.61 30.03 31.25
N GLU A 132 8.08 30.82 32.18
CA GLU A 132 7.76 32.27 32.07
C GLU A 132 7.30 32.88 30.71
N LYS A 133 6.00 33.24 30.57
CA LYS A 133 5.45 34.63 30.64
C LYS A 133 4.00 34.77 30.12
N PRO A 134 3.26 35.79 30.60
CA PRO A 134 1.79 35.79 30.73
C PRO A 134 1.08 36.66 29.67
N ILE A 135 -0.16 36.34 29.32
CA ILE A 135 -1.06 37.27 28.61
C ILE A 135 -2.49 37.03 29.10
N GLU A 136 -2.97 37.92 29.98
CA GLU A 136 -4.37 38.10 30.33
C GLU A 136 -4.78 39.54 29.99
N GLU A 137 -6.05 39.66 29.66
CA GLU A 137 -6.78 40.69 28.93
C GLU A 137 -6.91 42.05 29.65
N LYS A 138 -6.63 43.17 28.95
CA LYS A 138 -7.46 44.40 28.92
C LYS A 138 -7.03 45.40 27.85
#